data_AF-A0A7S0FPY3-F1
#
_entry.id   AF-A0A7S0FPY3-F1
#
_cell.length_a   1.000
_cell.length_b   1.000
_cell.length_c   1.000
_cell.angle_alpha   90.00
_cell.angle_beta   90.00
_cell.angle_gamma   90.00
#
_symmetry.space_group_name_H-M   'P 1'
#
loop_
_entity.id
_entity.type
_entity.pdbx_description
1 polymer ?
#
loop_
_entity_poly.entity_id
_entity_poly.type
_entity_poly.pdbx_seq_one_letter_code
_entity_poly.pdbx_strand_id
1 'polypeptide(L)'
;GAAGPGDQDPFCTVTSDGEELAVPVCTFSDSEGEGECRGAAGPEEGEARAPASVDELRAQFGQSLARLAGVRRHNHCDRGLAVLPADALRPPQELLVGNGPLPRVNVEETSSAEFGRAFSRARRPAMLLGAAKRWRATQRWSSQEELLKHYGEVPFKVSEIVAPYACGKPLKVELPLRLYVQHAEEVGADFPFYVFERDLQGPRQPLLEDFEPPAYFQDDLYDLTDYTRAFFPLYRYCVIGIERTGSNLHVDPSCTSAWNTLLCGMKRWVLFLLVIEL
;
A
#
# COMPACT_ATOMS: atom_id res chain seq x y z
N GLY A 1 -2.43 66.98 -13.39
CA GLY A 1 -2.83 65.60 -13.76
C GLY A 1 -3.05 64.87 -12.46
N ALA A 2 -4.30 64.62 -12.04
CA ALA A 2 -5.29 63.71 -12.62
C ALA A 2 -4.88 62.23 -12.40
N ALA A 3 -5.55 61.63 -11.42
CA ALA A 3 -5.45 60.24 -10.99
C ALA A 3 -6.27 59.30 -11.90
N GLY A 4 -5.86 58.03 -11.95
CA GLY A 4 -6.55 56.89 -12.57
C GLY A 4 -5.64 55.65 -12.61
N PRO A 5 -6.19 54.43 -12.71
CA PRO A 5 -6.49 53.61 -11.53
C PRO A 5 -5.63 52.34 -11.42
N GLY A 6 -5.58 51.80 -10.20
CA GLY A 6 -4.95 50.52 -9.88
C GLY A 6 -5.73 49.33 -10.46
N ASP A 7 -4.97 48.37 -10.99
CA ASP A 7 -5.47 47.04 -11.33
C ASP A 7 -5.28 46.15 -10.11
N GLN A 8 -6.42 45.72 -9.57
CA GLN A 8 -6.52 44.72 -8.51
C GLN A 8 -6.51 43.35 -9.20
N ASP A 9 -5.56 42.49 -8.80
CA ASP A 9 -5.67 41.05 -9.04
C ASP A 9 -6.98 40.54 -8.42
N PRO A 10 -7.81 39.77 -9.14
CA PRO A 10 -9.00 39.19 -8.57
C PRO A 10 -8.60 38.04 -7.65
N PHE A 11 -8.41 38.34 -6.37
CA PHE A 11 -8.53 37.35 -5.30
C PHE A 11 -9.94 36.77 -5.38
N CYS A 12 -10.06 35.53 -5.84
CA CYS A 12 -11.23 34.71 -5.59
C CYS A 12 -11.32 34.45 -4.08
N THR A 13 -12.05 35.31 -3.37
CA THR A 13 -12.62 35.00 -2.06
C THR A 13 -13.73 33.98 -2.26
N VAL A 14 -13.45 32.72 -1.92
CA VAL A 14 -14.50 31.73 -1.65
C VAL A 14 -14.41 31.39 -0.17
N THR A 15 -15.48 31.74 0.54
CA THR A 15 -15.73 31.42 1.93
C THR A 15 -15.69 29.91 2.14
N SER A 16 -14.79 29.44 3.00
CA SER A 16 -14.76 28.07 3.49
C SER A 16 -15.83 27.91 4.57
N ASP A 17 -16.94 27.27 4.22
CA ASP A 17 -17.78 26.62 5.23
C ASP A 17 -16.98 25.45 5.80
N GLY A 18 -16.80 25.50 7.11
CA GLY A 18 -15.85 24.69 7.85
C GLY A 18 -16.27 23.23 8.01
N GLU A 19 -15.27 22.35 7.83
CA GLU A 19 -15.02 21.29 8.79
C GLU A 19 -13.56 21.42 9.21
N GLU A 20 -13.37 21.89 10.44
CA GLU A 20 -12.08 22.07 11.08
C GLU A 20 -11.49 20.66 11.33
N LEU A 21 -10.37 20.36 10.67
CA LEU A 21 -9.51 19.25 11.09
C LEU A 21 -9.04 19.58 12.51
N ALA A 22 -9.66 18.94 13.51
CA ALA A 22 -9.25 19.05 14.90
C ALA A 22 -7.85 18.45 15.06
N VAL A 23 -6.83 19.31 14.92
CA VAL A 23 -5.50 19.05 15.46
C VAL A 23 -5.61 19.28 16.96
N PRO A 24 -5.25 18.32 17.84
CA PRO A 24 -5.27 18.58 19.27
C PRO A 24 -4.27 19.69 19.59
N VAL A 25 -4.79 20.87 19.91
CA VAL A 25 -4.02 21.97 20.47
C VAL A 25 -3.76 21.64 21.93
N CYS A 26 -2.57 21.09 22.21
CA CYS A 26 -2.10 20.91 23.57
C CYS A 26 -1.78 22.29 24.16
N THR A 27 -2.71 22.87 24.90
CA THR A 27 -2.41 24.02 25.77
C THR A 27 -1.72 23.51 27.02
N PHE A 28 -0.44 23.84 27.19
CA PHE A 28 0.28 23.65 28.44
C PHE A 28 -0.30 24.57 29.51
N SER A 29 -0.77 24.01 30.62
CA SER A 29 -0.97 24.73 31.87
C SER A 29 -0.15 24.07 32.97
N ASP A 30 0.84 24.78 33.47
CA ASP A 30 1.59 24.43 34.68
C ASP A 30 0.66 24.57 35.90
N SER A 31 0.04 23.47 36.32
CA SER A 31 -0.47 23.32 37.68
C SER A 31 -0.75 21.85 37.96
N GLU A 32 -0.12 21.31 38.98
CA GLU A 32 -0.38 19.98 39.54
C GLU A 32 -1.87 19.79 39.84
N GLY A 33 -2.47 18.75 39.28
CA GLY A 33 -3.86 18.38 39.52
C GLY A 33 -4.22 17.12 38.76
N GLU A 34 -4.42 16.03 39.50
CA GLU A 34 -4.87 14.73 38.98
C GLU A 34 -6.19 14.89 38.20
N GLY A 35 -6.15 14.57 36.90
CA GLY A 35 -7.33 14.52 36.04
C GLY A 35 -7.58 13.10 35.58
N GLU A 36 -8.63 12.45 36.12
CA GLU A 36 -9.15 11.18 35.63
C GLU A 36 -9.55 11.29 34.15
N CYS A 37 -8.84 10.57 33.27
CA CYS A 37 -9.34 10.28 31.94
C CYS A 37 -10.50 9.28 32.07
N ARG A 38 -11.74 9.78 32.03
CA ARG A 38 -12.90 8.92 31.74
C ARG A 38 -12.72 8.36 30.35
N GLY A 39 -12.30 7.09 30.28
CA GLY A 39 -12.22 6.33 29.04
C GLY A 39 -13.57 6.38 28.34
N ALA A 40 -13.58 6.88 27.11
CA ALA A 40 -14.67 6.59 26.19
C ALA A 40 -14.82 5.07 26.14
N ALA A 41 -16.01 4.59 26.45
CA ALA A 41 -16.36 3.20 26.31
C ALA A 41 -15.92 2.73 24.92
N GLY A 42 -15.12 1.65 24.87
CA GLY A 42 -14.81 0.98 23.62
C GLY A 42 -16.11 0.61 22.91
N PRO A 43 -16.12 0.54 21.57
CA PRO A 43 -17.33 0.15 20.85
C PRO A 43 -17.83 -1.18 21.43
N GLU A 44 -19.05 -1.17 21.96
CA GLU A 44 -19.76 -2.39 22.33
C GLU A 44 -19.65 -3.35 21.14
N GLU A 45 -19.31 -4.61 21.43
CA GLU A 45 -19.24 -5.68 20.44
C GLU A 45 -20.64 -5.85 19.82
N GLY A 46 -20.91 -5.06 18.77
CA GLY A 46 -22.10 -5.19 17.96
C GLY A 46 -22.11 -6.59 17.35
N GLU A 47 -23.28 -7.23 17.38
CA GLU A 47 -23.52 -8.53 16.74
C GLU A 47 -22.80 -8.61 15.40
N ALA A 48 -21.95 -9.62 15.22
CA ALA A 48 -21.21 -9.84 13.99
C ALA A 48 -22.21 -9.94 12.83
N ARG A 49 -22.37 -8.83 12.10
CA ARG A 49 -23.24 -8.75 10.93
C ARG A 49 -22.78 -9.82 9.94
N ALA A 50 -23.72 -10.62 9.45
CA ALA A 50 -23.41 -11.63 8.44
C ALA A 50 -22.71 -10.97 7.24
N PRO A 51 -21.72 -11.65 6.63
CA PRO A 51 -20.97 -11.08 5.52
C PRO A 51 -21.91 -10.69 4.38
N ALA A 52 -21.70 -9.50 3.82
CA ALA A 52 -22.51 -8.98 2.73
C ALA A 52 -22.39 -9.89 1.49
N SER A 53 -23.53 -10.17 0.86
CA SER A 53 -23.55 -10.90 -0.40
C SER A 53 -22.88 -10.09 -1.52
N VAL A 54 -22.40 -10.78 -2.56
CA VAL A 54 -21.78 -10.13 -3.72
C VAL A 54 -22.73 -9.14 -4.39
N ASP A 55 -24.02 -9.46 -4.46
CA ASP A 55 -25.02 -8.59 -5.09
C ASP A 55 -25.29 -7.33 -4.25
N GLU A 56 -25.29 -7.42 -2.92
CA GLU A 56 -25.36 -6.25 -2.04
C GLU A 56 -24.14 -5.35 -2.21
N LEU A 57 -22.93 -5.94 -2.26
CA LEU A 57 -21.71 -5.18 -2.51
C LEU A 57 -21.73 -4.51 -3.89
N ARG A 58 -22.21 -5.21 -4.94
CA ARG A 58 -22.36 -4.63 -6.28
C ARG A 58 -23.33 -3.45 -6.30
N ALA A 59 -24.44 -3.56 -5.58
CA ALA A 59 -25.39 -2.46 -5.44
C ALA A 59 -24.75 -1.27 -4.72
N GLN A 60 -24.06 -1.51 -3.60
CA GLN A 60 -23.39 -0.47 -2.80
C GLN A 60 -22.27 0.23 -3.57
N PHE A 61 -21.44 -0.53 -4.31
CA PHE A 61 -20.28 -0.01 -5.04
C PHE A 61 -20.53 0.17 -6.55
N GLY A 62 -21.80 0.26 -6.96
CA GLY A 62 -22.20 0.35 -8.36
C GLY A 62 -21.58 1.55 -9.10
N GLN A 63 -21.42 2.69 -8.42
CA GLN A 63 -20.74 3.86 -8.99
C GLN A 63 -19.26 3.61 -9.28
N SER A 64 -18.55 2.93 -8.37
CA SER A 64 -17.15 2.55 -8.58
C SER A 64 -17.04 1.59 -9.78
N LEU A 65 -17.88 0.57 -9.85
CA LEU A 65 -17.91 -0.38 -10.96
C LEU A 65 -18.20 0.31 -12.30
N ALA A 66 -19.16 1.22 -12.35
CA ALA A 66 -19.49 1.99 -13.54
C ALA A 66 -18.31 2.84 -14.05
N ARG A 67 -17.52 3.43 -13.14
CA ARG A 67 -16.31 4.20 -13.49
C ARG A 67 -15.24 3.30 -14.11
N LEU A 68 -15.05 2.10 -13.59
CA LEU A 68 -14.09 1.14 -14.16
C LEU A 68 -14.53 0.63 -15.54
N ALA A 69 -15.85 0.49 -15.77
CA ALA A 69 -16.38 0.03 -17.05
C ALA A 69 -16.04 0.95 -18.23
N GLY A 70 -15.82 2.25 -17.99
CA GLY A 70 -15.45 3.23 -19.02
C GLY A 70 -13.97 3.19 -19.44
N VAL A 71 -13.12 2.43 -18.76
CA VAL A 71 -11.69 2.34 -19.08
C VAL A 71 -11.48 1.39 -20.26
N ARG A 72 -10.83 1.88 -21.33
CA ARG A 72 -10.55 1.10 -22.54
C ARG A 72 -9.73 -0.14 -22.18
N ARG A 73 -10.25 -1.31 -22.54
CA ARG A 73 -9.63 -2.60 -22.26
C ARG A 73 -8.68 -2.96 -23.39
N HIS A 74 -7.43 -3.24 -23.04
CA HIS A 74 -6.53 -4.01 -23.89
C HIS A 74 -6.39 -5.37 -23.24
N ASN A 75 -6.71 -6.42 -24.00
CA ASN A 75 -6.59 -7.80 -23.57
C ASN A 75 -5.68 -8.59 -24.52
N HIS A 76 -4.69 -9.24 -23.92
CA HIS A 76 -3.79 -10.21 -24.51
C HIS A 76 -4.58 -11.37 -25.11
N CYS A 77 -5.70 -11.74 -24.50
CA CYS A 77 -6.57 -12.83 -24.95
C CYS A 77 -7.10 -12.56 -26.36
N ASP A 78 -7.72 -11.40 -26.61
CA ASP A 78 -8.29 -11.11 -27.93
C ASP A 78 -7.21 -10.85 -28.99
N ARG A 79 -6.01 -10.47 -28.57
CA ARG A 79 -4.85 -10.26 -29.45
C ARG A 79 -4.06 -11.54 -29.74
N GLY A 80 -4.43 -12.67 -29.11
CA GLY A 80 -3.66 -13.92 -29.22
C GLY A 80 -2.25 -13.84 -28.62
N LEU A 81 -1.98 -12.83 -27.80
CA LEU A 81 -0.71 -12.62 -27.09
C LEU A 81 -0.70 -13.29 -25.70
N ALA A 82 -1.79 -14.00 -25.36
CA ALA A 82 -2.08 -14.42 -24.00
C ALA A 82 -1.37 -15.66 -23.49
N VAL A 83 -0.58 -16.31 -24.32
CA VAL A 83 0.03 -17.58 -23.95
C VAL A 83 1.53 -17.39 -23.91
N LEU A 84 2.00 -17.01 -22.72
CA LEU A 84 3.36 -17.31 -22.36
C LEU A 84 3.48 -18.83 -22.19
N PRO A 85 4.51 -19.47 -22.77
CA PRO A 85 4.85 -20.85 -22.44
C PRO A 85 4.87 -21.04 -20.92
N ALA A 86 4.47 -22.22 -20.41
CA ALA A 86 4.41 -22.49 -18.97
C ALA A 86 5.76 -22.29 -18.25
N ASP A 87 6.86 -22.25 -19.00
CA ASP A 87 8.22 -22.00 -18.58
C ASP A 87 8.71 -20.57 -18.80
N ALA A 88 7.98 -19.68 -19.47
CA ALA A 88 8.42 -18.30 -19.73
C ALA A 88 8.58 -17.46 -18.45
N LEU A 89 7.85 -17.82 -17.40
CA LEU A 89 8.01 -17.25 -16.06
C LEU A 89 8.95 -18.06 -15.17
N ARG A 90 9.42 -19.23 -15.61
CA ARG A 90 10.44 -19.98 -14.88
C ARG A 90 11.76 -19.22 -14.99
N PRO A 91 12.48 -19.02 -13.88
CA PRO A 91 13.82 -18.46 -13.95
C PRO A 91 14.70 -19.38 -14.82
N PRO A 92 15.65 -18.82 -15.59
CA PRO A 92 16.71 -19.60 -16.23
C PRO A 92 17.33 -20.57 -15.22
N GLN A 93 17.66 -21.78 -15.66
CA GLN A 93 18.15 -22.84 -14.77
C GLN A 93 19.41 -22.41 -14.02
N GLU A 94 20.21 -21.53 -14.62
CA GLU A 94 21.41 -20.91 -14.04
C GLU A 94 21.08 -20.04 -12.82
N LEU A 95 19.89 -19.39 -12.78
CA LEU A 95 19.40 -18.67 -11.60
C LEU A 95 18.79 -19.60 -10.55
N LEU A 96 18.40 -20.82 -10.92
CA LEU A 96 17.86 -21.81 -9.98
C LEU A 96 18.98 -22.61 -9.29
N VAL A 97 20.14 -22.74 -9.93
CA VAL A 97 21.35 -23.32 -9.32
C VAL A 97 21.83 -22.42 -8.18
N GLY A 98 22.01 -23.00 -6.98
CA GLY A 98 22.60 -22.29 -5.84
C GLY A 98 21.64 -21.45 -5.01
N ASN A 99 20.33 -21.74 -5.02
CA ASN A 99 19.31 -20.96 -4.31
C ASN A 99 19.26 -19.50 -4.80
N GLY A 100 19.03 -19.24 -6.09
CA GLY A 100 18.79 -17.87 -6.57
C GLY A 100 20.05 -16.98 -6.61
N PRO A 101 19.97 -15.84 -7.31
CA PRO A 101 21.09 -14.89 -7.39
C PRO A 101 21.31 -14.06 -6.12
N LEU A 102 20.36 -14.07 -5.19
CA LEU A 102 20.44 -13.29 -3.95
C LEU A 102 20.84 -14.19 -2.77
N PRO A 103 21.79 -13.74 -1.92
CA PRO A 103 22.08 -14.42 -0.66
C PRO A 103 20.81 -14.58 0.19
N ARG A 104 20.63 -15.77 0.76
CA ARG A 104 19.57 -16.07 1.71
C ARG A 104 20.09 -15.90 3.13
N VAL A 105 19.39 -15.12 3.95
CA VAL A 105 19.77 -14.80 5.32
C VAL A 105 18.68 -15.31 6.26
N ASN A 106 19.02 -16.26 7.13
CA ASN A 106 18.09 -16.72 8.17
C ASN A 106 18.08 -15.72 9.33
N VAL A 107 16.91 -15.12 9.60
CA VAL A 107 16.78 -14.09 10.65
C VAL A 107 17.03 -14.63 12.06
N GLU A 108 16.88 -15.94 12.28
CA GLU A 108 17.15 -16.58 13.58
C GLU A 108 18.65 -16.83 13.81
N GLU A 109 19.47 -16.83 12.74
CA GLU A 109 20.90 -17.15 12.79
C GLU A 109 21.81 -15.93 12.60
N THR A 110 21.30 -14.85 12.00
CA THR A 110 22.07 -13.64 11.69
C THR A 110 21.65 -12.48 12.59
N SER A 111 22.61 -11.91 13.33
CA SER A 111 22.35 -10.75 14.20
C SER A 111 22.10 -9.46 13.40
N SER A 112 21.38 -8.48 13.96
CA SER A 112 21.17 -7.17 13.32
C SER A 112 22.48 -6.44 13.00
N ALA A 113 23.49 -6.57 13.85
CA ALA A 113 24.80 -5.95 13.63
C ALA A 113 25.55 -6.60 12.45
N GLU A 114 25.46 -7.92 12.31
CA GLU A 114 26.04 -8.65 11.19
C GLU A 114 25.30 -8.32 9.89
N PHE A 115 23.97 -8.36 9.90
CA PHE A 115 23.15 -7.97 8.77
C PHE A 115 23.45 -6.53 8.33
N GLY A 116 23.56 -5.62 9.31
CA GLY A 116 23.91 -4.21 9.09
C GLY A 116 25.24 -4.04 8.38
N ARG A 117 26.28 -4.79 8.75
CA ARG A 117 27.59 -4.75 8.09
C ARG A 117 27.60 -5.40 6.71
N ALA A 118 27.05 -6.60 6.60
CA ALA A 118 27.19 -7.43 5.40
C ALA A 118 26.23 -7.03 4.26
N PHE A 119 25.08 -6.42 4.59
CA PHE A 119 24.02 -6.13 3.63
C PHE A 119 23.64 -4.65 3.60
N SER A 120 23.15 -4.10 4.73
CA SER A 120 22.61 -2.72 4.76
C SER A 120 23.67 -1.67 4.38
N ARG A 121 24.79 -1.61 5.11
CA ARG A 121 25.89 -0.66 4.83
C ARG A 121 26.59 -0.93 3.50
N ALA A 122 26.66 -2.20 3.11
CA ALA A 122 27.25 -2.62 1.85
C ALA A 122 26.32 -2.40 0.64
N ARG A 123 25.07 -1.94 0.84
CA ARG A 123 24.03 -1.77 -0.19
C ARG A 123 23.81 -3.04 -1.01
N ARG A 124 23.80 -4.20 -0.35
CA ARG A 124 23.65 -5.51 -0.97
C ARG A 124 22.25 -6.07 -0.71
N PRO A 125 21.47 -6.40 -1.75
CA PRO A 125 20.18 -7.05 -1.57
C PRO A 125 20.34 -8.48 -1.02
N ALA A 126 19.35 -8.93 -0.25
CA ALA A 126 19.27 -10.27 0.30
C ALA A 126 17.82 -10.75 0.39
N MET A 127 17.63 -12.07 0.39
CA MET A 127 16.35 -12.68 0.73
C MET A 127 16.35 -13.12 2.19
N LEU A 128 15.42 -12.57 2.97
CA LEU A 128 15.29 -12.89 4.38
C LEU A 128 14.39 -14.12 4.56
N LEU A 129 14.90 -15.14 5.25
CA LEU A 129 14.16 -16.34 5.61
C LEU A 129 13.68 -16.24 7.05
N GLY A 130 12.43 -16.61 7.32
CA GLY A 130 11.87 -16.64 8.67
C GLY A 130 11.38 -15.29 9.21
N ALA A 131 11.56 -14.19 8.47
CA ALA A 131 11.19 -12.84 8.91
C ALA A 131 9.70 -12.67 9.28
N ALA A 132 8.81 -13.38 8.58
CA ALA A 132 7.36 -13.30 8.78
C ALA A 132 6.78 -14.47 9.59
N LYS A 133 7.61 -15.37 10.14
CA LYS A 133 7.18 -16.66 10.73
C LYS A 133 6.10 -16.53 11.82
N ARG A 134 6.06 -15.38 12.52
CA ARG A 134 5.12 -15.11 13.61
C ARG A 134 3.92 -14.24 13.21
N TRP A 135 3.87 -13.78 11.96
CA TRP A 135 2.81 -12.89 11.49
C TRP A 135 1.51 -13.67 11.32
N ARG A 136 0.39 -13.12 11.80
CA ARG A 136 -0.96 -13.66 11.53
C ARG A 136 -1.25 -13.65 10.02
N ALA A 137 -0.64 -12.73 9.28
CA ALA A 137 -0.71 -12.66 7.83
C ALA A 137 -0.28 -13.96 7.14
N THR A 138 0.63 -14.76 7.73
CA THR A 138 1.03 -16.06 7.16
C THR A 138 -0.11 -17.08 7.12
N GLN A 139 -1.17 -16.87 7.89
CA GLN A 139 -2.38 -17.69 7.87
C GLN A 139 -3.50 -16.95 7.12
N ARG A 140 -3.83 -15.73 7.56
CA ARG A 140 -4.96 -14.95 7.04
C ARG A 140 -4.79 -14.51 5.59
N TRP A 141 -3.55 -14.35 5.12
CA TRP A 141 -3.24 -13.88 3.76
C TRP A 141 -2.53 -14.98 2.96
N SER A 142 -2.61 -16.23 3.41
CA SER A 142 -1.89 -17.39 2.84
C SER A 142 -2.36 -17.76 1.43
N SER A 143 -3.61 -17.43 1.11
CA SER A 143 -4.23 -17.69 -0.19
C SER A 143 -5.26 -16.61 -0.52
N GLN A 144 -5.70 -16.57 -1.77
CA GLN A 144 -6.83 -15.72 -2.18
C GLN A 144 -8.09 -16.00 -1.36
N GLU A 145 -8.36 -17.27 -1.05
CA GLU A 145 -9.53 -17.69 -0.27
C GLU A 145 -9.47 -17.15 1.17
N GLU A 146 -8.36 -17.38 1.89
CA GLU A 146 -8.22 -16.91 3.27
C GLU A 146 -8.22 -15.37 3.32
N LEU A 147 -7.56 -14.71 2.37
CA LEU A 147 -7.57 -13.25 2.31
C LEU A 147 -8.98 -12.71 2.10
N LEU A 148 -9.78 -13.30 1.21
CA LEU A 148 -11.16 -12.89 0.95
C LEU A 148 -12.13 -13.28 2.08
N LYS A 149 -11.82 -14.31 2.84
CA LYS A 149 -12.59 -14.70 4.03
C LYS A 149 -12.43 -13.67 5.15
N HIS A 150 -11.22 -13.14 5.35
CA HIS A 150 -10.93 -12.18 6.41
C HIS A 150 -11.15 -10.71 6.00
N TYR A 151 -10.87 -10.37 4.75
CA TYR A 151 -10.81 -8.97 4.28
C TYR A 151 -11.62 -8.73 3.00
N GLY A 152 -12.49 -9.66 2.59
CA GLY A 152 -13.23 -9.58 1.33
C GLY A 152 -14.14 -8.34 1.20
N GLU A 153 -14.65 -7.83 2.32
CA GLU A 153 -15.54 -6.66 2.37
C GLU A 153 -14.79 -5.33 2.56
N VAL A 154 -13.50 -5.40 2.91
CA VAL A 154 -12.69 -4.19 3.13
C VAL A 154 -12.50 -3.48 1.79
N PRO A 155 -12.89 -2.20 1.68
CA PRO A 155 -12.69 -1.45 0.45
C PRO A 155 -11.21 -1.08 0.30
N PHE A 156 -10.66 -1.26 -0.89
CA PHE A 156 -9.30 -0.83 -1.24
C PHE A 156 -9.35 0.13 -2.41
N LYS A 157 -8.42 1.10 -2.45
CA LYS A 157 -8.23 1.93 -3.63
C LYS A 157 -7.64 1.11 -4.78
N VAL A 158 -8.43 0.93 -5.84
CA VAL A 158 -8.03 0.18 -7.05
C VAL A 158 -7.54 1.09 -8.16
N SER A 159 -7.99 2.35 -8.17
CA SER A 159 -7.56 3.35 -9.16
C SER A 159 -7.70 4.76 -8.59
N GLU A 160 -6.92 5.68 -9.14
CA GLU A 160 -6.99 7.10 -8.84
C GLU A 160 -6.97 7.87 -10.14
N ILE A 161 -8.05 8.60 -10.42
CA ILE A 161 -8.16 9.42 -11.62
C ILE A 161 -7.72 10.82 -11.24
N VAL A 162 -6.60 11.26 -11.83
CA VAL A 162 -6.05 12.60 -11.62
C VAL A 162 -7.09 13.64 -12.00
N ALA A 163 -7.23 14.67 -11.18
CA ALA A 163 -8.16 15.74 -11.49
C ALA A 163 -7.74 16.48 -12.77
N PRO A 164 -8.69 16.86 -13.65
CA PRO A 164 -8.38 17.55 -14.90
C PRO A 164 -7.83 18.97 -14.70
N TYR A 165 -7.86 19.50 -13.47
CA TYR A 165 -7.42 20.85 -13.12
C TYR A 165 -6.51 20.81 -11.89
N ALA A 166 -5.56 21.74 -11.81
CA ALA A 166 -4.48 21.76 -10.81
C ALA A 166 -4.95 21.74 -9.33
N CYS A 167 -6.14 22.26 -9.04
CA CYS A 167 -6.69 22.33 -7.67
C CYS A 167 -7.76 21.26 -7.39
N GLY A 168 -8.05 20.38 -8.34
CA GLY A 168 -9.08 19.37 -8.16
C GLY A 168 -8.59 18.21 -7.28
N LYS A 169 -9.50 17.66 -6.47
CA LYS A 169 -9.21 16.43 -5.72
C LYS A 169 -9.19 15.24 -6.68
N PRO A 170 -8.17 14.37 -6.62
CA PRO A 170 -8.17 13.17 -7.43
C PRO A 170 -9.36 12.28 -7.06
N LEU A 171 -9.99 11.68 -8.07
CA LEU A 171 -11.12 10.80 -7.86
C LEU A 171 -10.60 9.40 -7.54
N LYS A 172 -10.71 9.01 -6.27
CA LYS A 172 -10.39 7.65 -5.83
C LYS A 172 -11.52 6.71 -6.22
N VAL A 173 -11.17 5.59 -6.83
CA VAL A 173 -12.09 4.48 -7.08
C VAL A 173 -11.72 3.37 -6.11
N GLU A 174 -12.67 3.05 -5.22
CA GLU A 174 -12.51 1.99 -4.23
C GLU A 174 -13.49 0.85 -4.48
N LEU A 175 -13.05 -0.38 -4.22
CA LEU A 175 -13.86 -1.58 -4.27
C LEU A 175 -13.55 -2.47 -3.05
N PRO A 176 -14.56 -3.15 -2.48
CA PRO A 176 -14.33 -4.31 -1.61
C PRO A 176 -13.39 -5.29 -2.30
N LEU A 177 -12.48 -5.88 -1.53
CA LEU A 177 -11.46 -6.78 -2.08
C LEU A 177 -12.07 -7.92 -2.91
N ARG A 178 -13.22 -8.46 -2.48
CA ARG A 178 -13.97 -9.49 -3.21
C ARG A 178 -14.40 -9.03 -4.60
N LEU A 179 -14.92 -7.81 -4.71
CA LEU A 179 -15.33 -7.25 -6.01
C LEU A 179 -14.12 -6.92 -6.88
N TYR A 180 -13.01 -6.48 -6.29
CA TYR A 180 -11.78 -6.26 -7.04
C TYR A 180 -11.27 -7.55 -7.68
N VAL A 181 -11.16 -8.63 -6.92
CA VAL A 181 -10.69 -9.94 -7.43
C VAL A 181 -11.59 -10.43 -8.55
N GLN A 182 -12.91 -10.44 -8.32
CA GLN A 182 -13.88 -10.86 -9.33
C GLN A 182 -13.78 -10.00 -10.61
N HIS A 183 -13.72 -8.67 -10.45
CA HIS A 183 -13.60 -7.77 -11.59
C HIS A 183 -12.32 -8.02 -12.39
N ALA A 184 -11.20 -8.25 -11.70
CA ALA A 184 -9.90 -8.45 -12.34
C ALA A 184 -9.85 -9.78 -13.13
N GLU A 185 -10.46 -10.84 -12.58
CA GLU A 185 -10.60 -12.15 -13.24
C GLU A 185 -11.53 -12.09 -14.46
N GLU A 186 -12.67 -11.38 -14.36
CA GLU A 186 -13.63 -11.22 -15.46
C GLU A 186 -13.08 -10.39 -16.62
N VAL A 187 -12.30 -9.35 -16.33
CA VAL A 187 -11.83 -8.41 -17.36
C VAL A 187 -10.63 -8.95 -18.15
N GLY A 188 -9.72 -9.69 -17.49
CA GLY A 188 -8.54 -10.25 -18.17
C GLY A 188 -7.67 -9.17 -18.86
N ALA A 189 -7.53 -8.00 -18.23
CA ALA A 189 -6.75 -6.89 -18.81
C ALA A 189 -5.24 -7.21 -18.88
N ASP A 190 -4.55 -6.54 -19.80
CA ASP A 190 -3.08 -6.58 -19.90
C ASP A 190 -2.37 -5.80 -18.81
N PHE A 191 -3.03 -4.72 -18.40
CA PHE A 191 -2.63 -3.90 -17.28
C PHE A 191 -3.82 -3.80 -16.32
N PRO A 192 -4.09 -4.87 -15.53
CA PRO A 192 -5.15 -4.83 -14.54
C PRO A 192 -4.90 -3.73 -13.52
N PHE A 193 -5.97 -3.25 -12.90
CA PHE A 193 -5.84 -2.41 -11.72
C PHE A 193 -5.03 -3.12 -10.65
N TYR A 194 -4.25 -2.34 -9.90
CA TYR A 194 -3.31 -2.86 -8.92
C TYR A 194 -3.55 -2.15 -7.60
N VAL A 195 -3.95 -2.91 -6.57
CA VAL A 195 -4.14 -2.34 -5.23
C VAL A 195 -2.76 -2.06 -4.65
N PHE A 196 -2.49 -0.77 -4.45
CA PHE A 196 -1.28 -0.25 -3.83
C PHE A 196 -1.68 0.66 -2.68
N GLU A 197 -2.24 0.05 -1.64
CA GLU A 197 -2.89 0.76 -0.54
C GLU A 197 -1.86 1.21 0.49
N ARG A 198 -1.95 2.48 0.86
CA ARG A 198 -1.02 3.18 1.75
C ARG A 198 -1.72 3.78 2.95
N ASP A 199 -3.03 3.99 2.85
CA ASP A 199 -3.86 4.43 3.95
C ASP A 199 -4.51 3.21 4.60
N LEU A 200 -3.87 2.72 5.64
CA LEU A 200 -4.30 1.55 6.41
C LEU A 200 -5.18 1.94 7.61
N GLN A 201 -5.80 3.12 7.59
CA GLN A 201 -6.73 3.56 8.64
C GLN A 201 -8.17 3.08 8.37
N GLY A 202 -9.06 3.33 9.34
CA GLY A 202 -10.48 3.03 9.23
C GLY A 202 -10.75 1.54 8.98
N PRO A 203 -11.50 1.16 7.93
CA PRO A 203 -11.86 -0.24 7.68
C PRO A 203 -10.65 -1.15 7.38
N ARG A 204 -9.48 -0.58 7.11
CA ARG A 204 -8.23 -1.31 6.81
C ARG A 204 -7.33 -1.48 8.03
N GLN A 205 -7.62 -0.81 9.14
CA GLN A 205 -6.82 -0.85 10.36
C GLN A 205 -6.53 -2.28 10.87
N PRO A 206 -7.46 -3.25 10.80
CA PRO A 206 -7.16 -4.62 11.23
C PRO A 206 -6.00 -5.29 10.49
N LEU A 207 -5.66 -4.86 9.27
CA LEU A 207 -4.49 -5.37 8.52
C LEU A 207 -3.17 -5.07 9.24
N LEU A 208 -3.09 -3.95 9.97
CA LEU A 208 -1.89 -3.55 10.71
C LEU A 208 -1.57 -4.48 11.86
N GLU A 209 -2.57 -5.22 12.33
CA GLU A 209 -2.38 -6.17 13.41
C GLU A 209 -1.92 -7.55 12.92
N ASP A 210 -1.84 -7.76 11.60
CA ASP A 210 -1.47 -9.04 11.01
C ASP A 210 0.04 -9.21 10.79
N PHE A 211 0.80 -8.12 10.87
CA PHE A 211 2.25 -8.11 10.66
C PHE A 211 2.96 -7.10 11.56
N GLU A 212 4.27 -7.24 11.65
CA GLU A 212 5.16 -6.30 12.36
C GLU A 212 6.45 -6.10 11.55
N PRO A 213 7.12 -4.94 11.62
CA PRO A 213 8.40 -4.75 10.93
C PRO A 213 9.43 -5.82 11.37
N PRO A 214 10.15 -6.46 10.42
CA PRO A 214 11.21 -7.40 10.77
C PRO A 214 12.30 -6.75 11.63
N ALA A 215 12.98 -7.55 12.47
CA ALA A 215 13.96 -7.07 13.44
C ALA A 215 15.09 -6.19 12.87
N TYR A 216 15.46 -6.36 11.59
CA TYR A 216 16.48 -5.55 10.94
C TYR A 216 16.02 -4.14 10.54
N PHE A 217 14.71 -3.86 10.57
CA PHE A 217 14.09 -2.64 10.04
C PHE A 217 13.19 -1.95 11.08
N GLN A 218 13.48 -2.14 12.36
CA GLN A 218 12.74 -1.49 13.46
C GLN A 218 13.18 -0.04 13.67
N ASP A 219 14.42 0.30 13.32
CA ASP A 219 14.98 1.64 13.41
C ASP A 219 14.49 2.52 12.24
N ASP A 220 13.27 3.07 12.34
CA ASP A 220 12.75 4.04 11.37
C ASP A 220 13.16 5.46 11.77
N LEU A 221 14.10 6.04 11.02
CA LEU A 221 14.58 7.42 11.25
C LEU A 221 13.49 8.48 11.10
N TYR A 222 12.39 8.17 10.42
CA TYR A 222 11.27 9.09 10.31
C TYR A 222 10.37 9.10 11.55
N ASP A 223 10.46 8.09 12.44
CA ASP A 223 9.71 8.04 13.71
C ASP A 223 10.34 8.84 14.87
N LEU A 224 11.40 9.62 14.61
CA LEU A 224 12.06 10.41 15.65
C LEU A 224 11.18 11.54 16.21
N THR A 225 10.35 12.17 15.36
CA THR A 225 9.46 13.28 15.70
C THR A 225 8.25 13.30 14.78
N ASP A 226 7.18 13.99 15.18
CA ASP A 226 6.03 14.27 14.30
C ASP A 226 6.45 15.01 13.02
N TYR A 227 7.45 15.89 13.13
CA TYR A 227 8.00 16.61 11.98
C TYR A 227 8.68 15.68 10.97
N THR A 228 9.53 14.76 11.43
CA THR A 228 10.19 13.78 10.55
C THR A 228 9.17 12.80 9.97
N ARG A 229 8.17 12.38 10.73
CA ARG A 229 7.11 11.50 10.24
C ARG A 229 6.24 12.21 9.19
N ALA A 230 5.98 13.51 9.35
CA ALA A 230 5.26 14.32 8.37
C ALA A 230 6.02 14.47 7.03
N PHE A 231 7.36 14.39 7.05
CA PHE A 231 8.17 14.39 5.82
C PHE A 231 8.04 13.08 5.03
N PHE A 232 7.90 11.94 5.72
CA PHE A 232 7.72 10.63 5.09
C PHE A 232 6.52 9.87 5.70
N PRO A 233 5.28 10.35 5.42
CA PRO A 233 4.08 9.85 6.09
C PRO A 233 3.60 8.51 5.50
N LEU A 234 4.01 8.18 4.28
CA LEU A 234 3.56 7.02 3.52
C LEU A 234 4.72 6.06 3.34
N TYR A 235 4.81 5.06 4.21
CA TYR A 235 6.00 4.21 4.35
C TYR A 235 5.67 2.71 4.45
N ARG A 236 4.37 2.36 4.52
CA ARG A 236 3.88 0.98 4.55
C ARG A 236 2.81 0.83 3.48
N TYR A 237 2.85 -0.29 2.77
CA TYR A 237 1.95 -0.55 1.66
C TYR A 237 1.40 -1.97 1.71
N CYS A 238 0.08 -2.11 1.63
CA CYS A 238 -0.58 -3.38 1.33
C CYS A 238 -0.77 -3.48 -0.18
N VAL A 239 -0.11 -4.48 -0.77
CA VAL A 239 -0.02 -4.59 -2.23
C VAL A 239 -0.69 -5.88 -2.68
N ILE A 240 -1.82 -5.75 -3.37
CA ILE A 240 -2.64 -6.89 -3.83
C ILE A 240 -2.83 -6.79 -5.34
N GLY A 241 -2.30 -7.77 -6.05
CA GLY A 241 -2.32 -7.81 -7.51
C GLY A 241 -2.71 -9.16 -8.03
N ILE A 242 -3.32 -9.18 -9.21
CA ILE A 242 -3.51 -10.40 -10.00
C ILE A 242 -2.37 -10.58 -11.00
N GLU A 243 -2.42 -11.64 -11.80
CA GLU A 243 -1.46 -11.86 -12.89
C GLU A 243 -1.33 -10.62 -13.79
N ARG A 244 -0.11 -10.35 -14.26
CA ARG A 244 0.28 -9.19 -15.09
C ARG A 244 0.26 -7.82 -14.39
N THR A 245 -0.13 -7.74 -13.12
CA THR A 245 0.14 -6.54 -12.32
C THR A 245 1.62 -6.43 -11.95
N GLY A 246 2.12 -5.21 -11.82
CA GLY A 246 3.51 -4.97 -11.50
C GLY A 246 3.84 -3.49 -11.34
N SER A 247 5.08 -3.23 -10.93
CA SER A 247 5.63 -1.87 -10.84
C SER A 247 6.73 -1.72 -11.89
N ASN A 248 6.76 -0.57 -12.55
CA ASN A 248 7.84 -0.23 -13.49
C ASN A 248 9.20 -0.15 -12.76
N LEU A 249 10.30 -0.20 -13.52
CA LEU A 249 11.64 0.05 -12.98
C LEU A 249 11.69 1.44 -12.32
N HIS A 250 12.13 1.50 -11.07
CA HIS A 250 12.27 2.74 -10.31
C HIS A 250 13.35 2.61 -9.23
N VAL A 251 13.72 3.75 -8.65
CA VAL A 251 14.43 3.85 -7.38
C VAL A 251 13.42 4.35 -6.35
N ASP A 252 13.46 3.79 -5.15
CA ASP A 252 12.54 4.20 -4.08
C ASP A 252 12.73 5.70 -3.75
N PRO A 253 11.63 6.44 -3.46
CA PRO A 253 11.70 7.87 -3.15
C PRO A 253 12.62 8.18 -1.98
N SER A 254 13.17 9.40 -1.96
CA SER A 254 14.04 9.88 -0.87
C SER A 254 15.26 9.00 -0.57
N CYS A 255 15.66 8.14 -1.53
CA CYS A 255 16.77 7.19 -1.38
C CYS A 255 16.61 6.26 -0.16
N THR A 256 15.37 5.95 0.23
CA THR A 256 15.11 4.99 1.30
C THR A 256 15.45 3.57 0.84
N SER A 257 15.64 2.68 1.80
CA SER A 257 15.67 1.24 1.56
C SER A 257 14.29 0.65 1.84
N ALA A 258 13.95 -0.46 1.18
CA ALA A 258 12.68 -1.15 1.37
C ALA A 258 12.88 -2.63 1.73
N TRP A 259 11.91 -3.18 2.43
CA TRP A 259 11.70 -4.61 2.58
C TRP A 259 10.34 -4.98 1.99
N ASN A 260 10.25 -6.14 1.32
CA ASN A 260 9.02 -6.64 0.72
C ASN A 260 8.79 -8.08 1.15
N THR A 261 7.65 -8.34 1.81
CA THR A 261 7.25 -9.68 2.22
C THR A 261 6.16 -10.20 1.30
N LEU A 262 6.48 -11.25 0.53
CA LEU A 262 5.52 -11.97 -0.30
C LEU A 262 4.85 -13.07 0.53
N LEU A 263 3.53 -12.97 0.72
CA LEU A 263 2.74 -13.92 1.53
C LEU A 263 1.99 -14.96 0.68
N CYS A 264 1.53 -14.57 -0.51
CA CYS A 264 0.82 -15.43 -1.45
C CYS A 264 1.26 -15.13 -2.89
N GLY A 265 1.35 -16.17 -3.72
CA GLY A 265 1.69 -16.06 -5.14
C GLY A 265 3.20 -16.00 -5.41
N MET A 266 3.57 -15.38 -6.54
CA MET A 266 4.96 -15.25 -6.99
C MET A 266 5.19 -13.90 -7.65
N LYS A 267 6.33 -13.25 -7.34
CA LYS A 267 6.77 -12.00 -7.97
C LYS A 267 8.12 -12.21 -8.64
N ARG A 268 8.26 -11.73 -9.88
CA ARG A 268 9.53 -11.68 -10.59
C ARG A 268 10.20 -10.33 -10.37
N TRP A 269 11.43 -10.35 -9.87
CA TRP A 269 12.23 -9.15 -9.63
C TRP A 269 13.40 -9.07 -10.60
N VAL A 270 13.71 -7.85 -11.04
CA VAL A 270 14.95 -7.51 -11.74
C VAL A 270 15.54 -6.32 -11.01
N LEU A 271 16.77 -6.47 -10.50
CA LEU A 271 17.47 -5.43 -9.76
C LEU A 271 18.74 -5.04 -10.52
N PHE A 272 18.99 -3.74 -10.60
CA PHE A 272 20.24 -3.18 -11.13
C PHE A 272 20.99 -2.50 -9.98
N LEU A 273 22.26 -2.84 -9.81
CA LEU A 273 23.09 -2.19 -8.80
C LEU A 273 23.51 -0.82 -9.31
N LEU A 274 23.24 0.21 -8.51
CA LEU A 274 23.72 1.55 -8.78
C LEU A 274 25.23 1.59 -8.49
N VAL A 275 26.04 1.50 -9.53
CA VAL A 275 27.49 1.74 -9.43
C VAL A 275 27.69 3.24 -9.65
N ILE A 276 27.92 3.97 -8.55
CA ILE A 276 28.40 5.35 -8.65
C ILE A 276 29.93 5.26 -8.61
N GLU A 277 30.58 5.39 -9.75
CA GLU A 277 32.00 5.72 -9.79
C GLU A 277 32.12 7.19 -9.36
N LEU A 278 32.77 7.42 -8.21
CA LEU A 278 33.11 8.75 -7.69
C LEU A 278 34.52 9.13 -8.12
#